data_AF-A0A930TMH9-F1
#
_entry.id   AF-A0A930TMH9-F1
#
_cell.length_a   1.000
_cell.length_b   1.000
_cell.length_c   1.000
_cell.angle_alpha   90.00
_cell.angle_beta   90.00
_cell.angle_gamma   90.00
#
_symmetry.space_group_name_H-M   'P 1'
#
loop_
_entity.id
_entity.type
_entity.pdbx_description
1 polymer ?
#
loop_
_entity_poly.entity_id
_entity_poly.type
_entity_poly.pdbx_seq_one_letter_code
_entity_poly.pdbx_strand_id
1 'polypeptide(L)'
;MPSTVRVPDDLYETLREIRLPLEQQYQSAAPTIQDMVNVALKRFIKDWSDAEERPSLLDELLEQRKLARARMGQKFKDLGEEQRV
;
A
#
# COMPACT_ATOMS: atom_id res chain seq x y z
N MET A 1 3.04 21.24 3.86
CA MET A 1 2.54 20.78 2.55
C MET A 1 2.03 19.36 2.76
N PRO A 2 0.74 19.06 2.55
CA PRO A 2 0.29 17.66 2.55
C PRO A 2 0.95 16.97 1.35
N SER A 3 1.84 16.02 1.62
CA SER A 3 2.39 15.16 0.57
C SER A 3 1.29 14.19 0.16
N THR A 4 0.85 14.25 -1.09
CA THR A 4 -0.09 13.25 -1.63
C THR A 4 0.62 11.91 -1.68
N VAL A 5 0.33 11.02 -0.74
CA VAL A 5 0.79 9.64 -0.81
C VAL A 5 0.02 8.98 -1.95
N ARG A 6 0.72 8.58 -3.01
CA ARG A 6 0.12 7.82 -4.10
C ARG A 6 0.00 6.37 -3.70
N VAL A 7 -1.16 5.78 -3.93
CA VAL A 7 -1.33 4.33 -3.86
C VAL A 7 -0.51 3.72 -5.00
N PRO A 8 0.41 2.77 -4.72
CA PRO A 8 1.11 2.01 -5.75
C PRO A 8 0.15 1.35 -6.74
N ASP A 9 0.54 1.27 -8.02
CA ASP A 9 -0.34 0.77 -9.10
C ASP A 9 -0.82 -0.67 -8.85
N ASP A 10 0.05 -1.53 -8.30
CA ASP A 10 -0.28 -2.91 -7.93
C ASP A 10 -1.38 -2.96 -6.86
N LEU A 11 -1.26 -2.14 -5.82
CA LEU A 11 -2.28 -2.02 -4.78
C LEU A 11 -3.58 -1.42 -5.33
N TYR A 12 -3.49 -0.46 -6.25
CA TYR A 12 -4.66 0.14 -6.89
C TYR A 12 -5.46 -0.90 -7.68
N GLU A 13 -4.79 -1.73 -8.49
CA GLU A 13 -5.46 -2.79 -9.24
C GLU A 13 -6.11 -3.82 -8.32
N THR A 14 -5.45 -4.24 -7.24
CA THR A 14 -6.06 -5.14 -6.26
C THR A 14 -7.31 -4.53 -5.61
N LEU A 15 -7.25 -3.24 -5.24
CA LEU A 15 -8.43 -2.54 -4.69
C LEU A 15 -9.56 -2.44 -5.73
N ARG A 16 -9.22 -2.26 -7.01
CA ARG A 16 -10.18 -2.24 -8.11
C ARG A 16 -10.86 -3.58 -8.32
N GLU A 17 -10.12 -4.68 -8.24
CA GLU A 17 -10.67 -6.05 -8.30
C GLU A 17 -11.65 -6.33 -7.15
N ILE A 18 -11.31 -5.90 -5.93
CA ILE A 18 -12.21 -6.02 -4.77
C ILE A 18 -13.47 -5.17 -4.97
N ARG A 19 -13.35 -3.99 -5.58
CA ARG A 19 -14.45 -3.06 -5.79
C ARG A 19 -15.45 -3.54 -6.85
N LEU A 20 -14.98 -4.24 -7.89
CA LEU A 20 -15.81 -4.71 -9.01
C LEU A 20 -17.09 -5.49 -8.59
N PRO A 21 -17.03 -6.52 -7.73
CA PRO A 21 -18.24 -7.21 -7.27
C PRO A 21 -19.12 -6.32 -6.39
N LEU A 22 -18.55 -5.37 -5.65
CA LEU A 22 -19.30 -4.44 -4.81
C LEU A 22 -20.10 -3.44 -5.67
N GLU A 23 -19.55 -3.00 -6.80
CA GLU A 23 -20.29 -2.18 -7.77
C GLU A 23 -21.50 -2.93 -8.33
N GLN A 24 -21.37 -4.23 -8.62
CA GLN A 24 -22.50 -5.02 -9.10
C GLN A 24 -23.60 -5.16 -8.05
N GLN A 25 -23.22 -5.36 -6.78
CA GLN A 25 -24.15 -5.60 -5.69
C GLN A 25 -24.82 -4.30 -5.18
N TYR A 26 -24.06 -3.22 -5.05
CA TYR A 26 -24.50 -1.98 -4.40
C TYR A 26 -24.64 -0.79 -5.36
N GLN A 27 -24.25 -0.94 -6.63
CA GLN A 27 -24.38 0.08 -7.68
C GLN A 27 -23.77 1.42 -7.24
N SER A 28 -24.58 2.49 -7.21
CA SER A 28 -24.16 3.83 -6.81
C SER A 28 -23.80 3.95 -5.32
N ALA A 29 -24.17 2.98 -4.49
CA ALA A 29 -23.80 2.93 -3.07
C ALA A 29 -22.51 2.13 -2.81
N ALA A 30 -21.88 1.58 -3.85
CA ALA A 30 -20.62 0.86 -3.70
C ALA A 30 -19.49 1.80 -3.22
N PRO A 31 -18.61 1.33 -2.33
CA PRO A 31 -17.51 2.15 -1.83
C PRO A 31 -16.55 2.54 -2.96
N THR A 32 -16.02 3.75 -2.88
CA THR A 32 -14.93 4.18 -3.76
C THR A 32 -13.60 3.60 -3.29
N ILE A 33 -12.59 3.61 -4.18
CA ILE A 33 -11.22 3.25 -3.79
C ILE A 33 -10.72 4.14 -2.65
N GLN A 34 -11.08 5.43 -2.66
CA GLN A 34 -10.73 6.36 -1.58
C GLN A 34 -11.36 5.96 -0.25
N ASP A 35 -12.61 5.48 -0.24
CA ASP A 35 -13.27 5.00 0.98
C ASP A 35 -12.54 3.79 1.56
N MET A 36 -12.15 2.85 0.69
CA MET A 36 -11.39 1.66 1.09
C MET A 36 -10.04 2.03 1.70
N VAL A 37 -9.30 2.95 1.05
CA VAL A 37 -8.02 3.47 1.56
C VAL A 37 -8.22 4.20 2.89
N ASN A 38 -9.25 5.05 3.01
CA ASN A 38 -9.55 5.76 4.24
C ASN A 38 -9.84 4.81 5.40
N VAL A 39 -10.59 3.73 5.16
CA VAL A 39 -10.85 2.69 6.18
C VAL A 39 -9.56 1.96 6.58
N ALA A 40 -8.73 1.57 5.61
CA ALA A 40 -7.46 0.91 5.89
C ALA A 40 -6.53 1.78 6.73
N LEU A 41 -6.40 3.08 6.41
CA LEU A 41 -5.58 4.02 7.18
C LEU A 41 -6.12 4.24 8.60
N LYS A 42 -7.44 4.33 8.75
CA LYS A 42 -8.06 4.45 10.09
C LYS A 42 -7.81 3.20 10.93
N ARG A 43 -7.87 2.00 10.33
CA ARG A 43 -7.54 0.73 11.01
C ARG A 43 -6.07 0.71 11.41
N PHE A 44 -5.16 1.03 10.50
CA PHE A 44 -3.73 1.15 10.80
C PHE A 44 -3.44 2.08 12.00
N ILE A 45 -4.07 3.26 12.05
CA ILE A 45 -3.90 4.19 13.17
C ILE A 45 -4.46 3.60 14.47
N LYS A 46 -5.62 2.91 14.40
CA LYS A 46 -6.21 2.24 15.55
C LYS A 46 -5.30 1.12 16.07
N ASP A 47 -4.81 0.27 15.19
CA ASP A 47 -3.96 -0.88 15.55
C ASP A 47 -2.62 -0.39 16.11
N TRP A 48 -2.10 0.74 15.64
CA TRP A 48 -0.93 1.39 16.26
C TRP A 48 -1.20 1.89 17.68
N SER A 49 -2.43 2.35 17.97
CA SER A 49 -2.82 2.80 19.30
C SER A 49 -3.01 1.65 20.29
N ASP A 50 -3.25 0.44 19.79
CA ASP A 50 -3.35 -0.79 20.59
C ASP A 50 -1.95 -1.28 20.99
N ALA A 51 -1.74 -1.54 22.28
CA ALA A 51 -0.43 -1.96 22.79
C ALA A 51 -0.13 -3.43 22.46
N GLU A 52 -1.15 -4.26 22.26
CA GLU A 52 -0.99 -5.68 21.94
C GLU A 52 -0.66 -5.90 20.46
N GLU A 53 -1.27 -5.10 19.57
CA GLU A 53 -1.08 -5.22 18.12
C GLU A 53 0.14 -4.43 17.59
N ARG A 54 0.57 -3.37 18.31
CA ARG A 54 1.68 -2.50 17.89
C ARG A 54 2.98 -3.24 17.55
N PRO A 55 3.44 -4.26 18.31
CA PRO A 55 4.67 -4.98 17.97
C PRO A 55 4.60 -5.65 16.60
N SER A 56 3.51 -6.35 16.28
CA SER A 56 3.32 -7.00 14.97
C SER A 56 3.32 -5.96 13.84
N LEU A 57 2.58 -4.87 14.04
CA LEU A 57 2.51 -3.79 13.07
C LEU A 57 3.87 -3.12 12.83
N LEU A 58 4.68 -2.96 13.88
CA LEU A 58 6.04 -2.43 13.76
C LEU A 58 6.95 -3.37 12.96
N ASP A 59 6.88 -4.68 13.20
CA ASP A 59 7.68 -5.66 12.47
C ASP A 59 7.34 -5.65 10.98
N GLU A 60 6.05 -5.59 10.63
CA GLU A 60 5.59 -5.45 9.24
C GLU A 60 6.13 -4.18 8.57
N LEU A 61 6.07 -3.04 9.27
CA LEU A 61 6.61 -1.76 8.75
C LEU A 61 8.12 -1.83 8.50
N LEU A 62 8.86 -2.45 9.42
CA LEU A 62 10.30 -2.62 9.29
C LEU A 62 10.66 -3.56 8.14
N GLU A 63 9.91 -4.64 7.94
CA GLU A 63 10.07 -5.54 6.80
C GLU A 63 9.78 -4.84 5.47
N GLN A 64 8.67 -4.10 5.37
CA GLN A 64 8.35 -3.31 4.18
C GLN A 64 9.45 -2.29 3.86
N ARG A 65 10.03 -1.66 4.89
CA ARG A 65 11.17 -0.73 4.69
C ARG A 65 12.42 -1.45 4.17
N LYS A 66 12.70 -2.67 4.62
CA LYS A 66 13.80 -3.49 4.10
C LYS A 66 13.58 -3.84 2.63
N LEU A 67 12.37 -4.29 2.28
CA LEU A 67 12.01 -4.61 0.89
C LEU A 67 12.13 -3.40 -0.03
N ALA A 68 11.62 -2.24 0.39
CA ALA A 68 11.73 -1.00 -0.38
C ALA A 68 13.20 -0.61 -0.63
N ARG A 69 14.07 -0.76 0.37
CA ARG A 69 15.52 -0.51 0.23
C ARG A 69 16.19 -1.51 -0.69
N ALA A 70 15.84 -2.79 -0.61
CA ALA A 70 16.37 -3.82 -1.50
C ALA A 70 16.01 -3.55 -2.97
N ARG A 71 14.74 -3.19 -3.24
CA ARG A 71 14.28 -2.82 -4.59
C ARG A 71 15.02 -1.60 -5.15
N MET A 72 15.33 -0.60 -4.32
CA MET A 72 16.15 0.54 -4.75
C MET A 72 17.57 0.09 -5.13
N GLY A 73 18.21 -0.74 -4.31
CA GLY A 73 19.56 -1.27 -4.58
C GLY A 73 19.64 -2.11 -5.86
N GLN A 74 18.59 -2.88 -6.18
CA GLN A 74 18.50 -3.63 -7.44
C GLN A 74 18.38 -2.70 -8.66
N LYS A 75 17.52 -1.67 -8.60
CA LYS A 75 17.39 -0.69 -9.69
C LYS A 75 18.71 0.02 -10.02
N PHE A 76 19.55 0.29 -9.02
CA PHE A 76 20.88 0.88 -9.26
C PHE A 76 21.86 -0.08 -9.94
N LYS A 77 21.68 -1.40 -9.76
CA LYS A 77 22.49 -2.42 -10.42
C LYS A 77 22.11 -2.58 -11.88
N ASP A 78 20.82 -2.65 -12.18
CA ASP A 78 20.31 -2.78 -13.55
C ASP A 78 20.70 -1.57 -14.42
N LEU A 79 20.63 -0.35 -13.86
CA LEU A 79 21.10 0.89 -14.51
C LEU A 79 22.63 0.94 -14.72
N GLY A 80 23.41 0.18 -13.95
CA GLY A 80 24.86 0.06 -14.11
C GLY A 80 25.29 -1.01 -15.13
N GLU A 81 24.42 -1.98 -15.42
CA GLU A 81 24.63 -3.00 -16.45
C GLU A 81 24.17 -2.51 -17.84
N GLU A 82 23.11 -1.69 -17.92
CA GLU A 82 22.67 -1.05 -19.19
C GLU A 82 23.67 -0.04 -19.77
N GLN A 83 24.62 0.48 -18.98
CA GLN A 83 25.67 1.40 -19.47
C GLN A 83 26.94 0.68 -19.95
N ARG A 84 26.95 -0.66 -19.98
CA ARG A 84 28.10 -1.49 -20.39
C ARG A 84 27.85 -2.33 -21.65
N VAL A 85 26.76 -2.07 -22.38
CA VAL A 85 26.46 -2.67 -23.68
C VAL A 85 26.51 -1.61 -24.77
#